data_AF-A0A394DDM7-F1
#
_entry.id   AF-A0A394DDM7-F1
#
_cell.length_a   1.000
_cell.length_b   1.000
_cell.length_c   1.000
_cell.angle_alpha   90.00
_cell.angle_beta   90.00
_cell.angle_gamma   90.00
#
_symmetry.space_group_name_H-M   'P 1'
#
loop_
_entity.id
_entity.type
_entity.pdbx_description
1 polymer ?
#
loop_
_entity_poly.entity_id
_entity_poly.type
_entity_poly.pdbx_seq_one_letter_code
_entity_poly.pdbx_strand_id
1 'polypeptide(L)'
;MAMSFPTSLVLTFGVLLVVGIIVQQGEAKAIRAFFVFGDSLVDSGNNNYLATTARADSLPYGIDYPTHRPTGRFSNGLNIPDLIS
;
A
#
# COMPACT_ATOMS: atom_id res chain seq x y z
N MET A 1 -6.61 30.51 50.49
CA MET A 1 -5.57 29.49 50.66
C MET A 1 -5.34 28.84 49.29
N ALA A 2 -4.41 29.37 48.50
CA ALA A 2 -4.13 28.82 47.17
C ALA A 2 -3.33 27.53 47.37
N MET A 3 -3.88 26.40 46.96
CA MET A 3 -3.15 25.14 46.93
C MET A 3 -2.06 25.27 45.85
N SER A 4 -0.82 25.57 46.25
CA SER A 4 0.32 25.53 45.34
C SER A 4 0.64 24.07 45.05
N PHE A 5 0.32 23.62 43.83
CA PHE A 5 0.73 22.29 43.38
C PHE A 5 2.26 22.19 43.42
N PRO A 6 2.81 21.07 43.90
CA PRO A 6 4.26 20.88 43.92
C PRO A 6 4.80 20.88 42.49
N THR A 7 5.86 21.66 42.25
CA THR A 7 6.50 21.83 40.93
C THR A 7 6.93 20.49 40.30
N SER A 8 7.31 19.52 41.14
CA SER A 8 7.60 18.15 40.72
C SER A 8 6.42 17.50 40.00
N LEU A 9 5.19 17.69 40.49
CA LEU A 9 4.00 17.08 39.91
C LEU A 9 3.66 17.65 38.52
N VAL A 10 3.87 18.96 38.35
CA VAL A 10 3.70 19.65 37.05
C VAL A 10 4.73 19.13 36.03
N LEU A 11 5.98 18.94 36.44
CA LEU A 11 7.03 18.41 35.58
C LEU A 11 6.76 16.95 35.19
N THR A 12 6.38 16.10 36.14
CA THR A 12 6.08 14.69 35.85
C THR A 12 4.91 14.58 34.87
N PHE A 13 3.86 15.38 35.06
CA PHE A 13 2.71 15.40 34.16
C PHE A 13 3.08 15.89 32.75
N GLY A 14 3.90 16.95 32.66
CA GLY A 14 4.41 17.45 31.39
C GLY A 14 5.24 16.42 30.63
N VAL A 15 6.12 15.68 31.33
CA VAL A 15 6.92 14.59 30.73
C VAL A 15 6.02 13.47 30.23
N LEU A 16 5.02 13.05 31.00
CA LEU A 16 4.08 12.00 30.57
C LEU A 16 3.28 12.42 29.32
N LEU A 17 2.90 13.69 29.24
CA LEU A 17 2.22 14.25 28.06
C LEU A 17 3.13 14.22 26.82
N VAL A 18 4.38 14.64 26.97
CA VAL A 18 5.38 14.61 25.88
C VAL A 18 5.64 13.17 25.43
N VAL A 19 5.80 12.23 26.36
CA VAL A 19 5.96 10.80 26.04
C VAL A 19 4.73 10.26 25.32
N GLY A 20 3.52 10.58 25.78
CA GLY A 20 2.28 10.16 25.12
C GLY A 20 2.13 10.70 23.70
N ILE A 21 2.64 11.90 23.41
CA ILE A 21 2.65 12.49 22.06
C ILE A 21 3.71 11.83 21.16
N ILE A 22 4.88 11.50 21.71
CA ILE A 22 5.98 10.87 20.97
C ILE A 22 5.68 9.41 20.65
N VAL A 23 4.91 8.72 21.49
CA VAL A 23 4.50 7.33 21.26
C VAL A 23 3.41 7.30 20.19
N GLN A 24 3.81 7.37 18.92
CA GLN A 24 2.97 6.94 17.82
C GLN A 24 2.78 5.42 17.90
N GLN A 25 1.54 5.00 18.11
CA GLN A 25 1.13 3.62 17.88
C GLN A 25 1.20 3.39 16.38
N GLY A 26 2.25 2.73 15.91
CA GLY A 26 2.29 2.20 14.55
C GLY A 26 1.28 1.07 14.47
N GLU A 27 0.06 1.35 13.99
CA GLU A 27 -0.84 0.28 13.62
C GLU A 27 -0.17 -0.53 12.50
N ALA A 28 0.20 -1.77 12.81
CA ALA A 28 0.62 -2.72 11.80
C ALA A 28 -0.60 -2.97 10.90
N LYS A 29 -0.67 -2.27 9.78
CA LYS A 29 -1.69 -2.49 8.75
C LYS A 29 -1.62 -3.97 8.39
N ALA A 30 -2.63 -4.75 8.77
CA ALA A 30 -2.69 -6.17 8.48
C ALA A 30 -2.62 -6.34 6.95
N ILE A 31 -1.48 -6.79 6.45
CA ILE A 31 -1.30 -7.01 5.02
C ILE A 31 -2.13 -8.25 4.67
N ARG A 32 -3.25 -8.05 3.98
CA ARG A 32 -4.07 -9.14 3.48
C ARG A 32 -3.49 -9.59 2.14
N ALA A 33 -2.92 -10.78 2.11
CA ALA A 33 -2.57 -11.42 0.84
C ALA A 33 -3.83 -12.01 0.19
N PHE A 34 -3.90 -11.93 -1.13
CA PHE A 34 -4.94 -12.57 -1.94
C PHE A 34 -4.31 -13.46 -3.00
N PHE A 35 -4.93 -14.60 -3.26
CA PHE A 35 -4.62 -15.44 -4.41
C PHE A 35 -5.64 -15.15 -5.50
N VAL A 36 -5.16 -14.72 -6.66
CA VAL A 36 -6.02 -14.31 -7.78
C VAL A 36 -5.92 -15.37 -8.87
N PHE A 37 -7.07 -15.95 -9.22
CA PHE A 37 -7.20 -16.95 -10.27
C PHE A 37 -8.13 -16.39 -11.35
N GLY A 38 -7.80 -16.63 -12.61
CA GLY A 38 -8.61 -16.19 -13.74
C GLY A 38 -7.85 -16.24 -15.06
N ASP A 39 -8.25 -15.38 -15.98
CA ASP A 39 -7.70 -15.24 -17.32
C ASP A 39 -6.95 -13.89 -17.49
N SER A 40 -6.82 -13.45 -18.75
CA SER A 40 -6.34 -12.13 -19.16
C SER A 40 -6.77 -10.94 -18.28
N LEU A 41 -8.02 -10.93 -17.76
CA LEU A 41 -8.55 -9.83 -16.95
C LEU A 41 -7.84 -9.63 -15.61
N VAL A 42 -7.12 -10.65 -15.14
CA VAL A 42 -6.38 -10.63 -13.88
C VAL A 42 -4.91 -11.01 -14.07
N ASP A 43 -4.47 -11.23 -15.31
CA ASP A 43 -3.07 -11.48 -15.60
C ASP A 43 -2.25 -10.18 -15.48
N SER A 44 -1.20 -10.23 -14.68
CA SER A 44 -0.24 -9.13 -14.46
C SER A 44 1.09 -9.36 -15.16
N GLY A 45 1.16 -10.30 -16.11
CA GLY A 45 2.34 -10.62 -16.90
C GLY A 45 2.84 -12.07 -16.74
N ASN A 46 2.04 -12.96 -16.17
CA ASN A 46 2.36 -14.38 -16.03
C ASN A 46 2.66 -15.03 -17.39
N ASN A 47 1.90 -14.65 -18.42
CA ASN A 47 2.11 -15.19 -19.77
C ASN A 47 3.46 -14.84 -20.39
N ASN A 48 4.17 -13.82 -19.88
CA ASN A 48 5.51 -13.49 -20.37
C ASN A 48 6.54 -14.61 -20.09
N TYR A 49 6.21 -15.52 -19.17
CA TYR A 49 7.03 -16.67 -18.79
C TYR A 49 6.59 -18.00 -19.41
N LEU A 50 5.55 -18.01 -20.26
CA LEU A 50 4.99 -19.22 -20.89
C LEU A 50 5.24 -19.23 -22.40
N ALA A 51 5.35 -20.41 -23.01
CA ALA A 51 5.45 -20.53 -24.48
C ALA A 51 4.10 -20.29 -25.17
N THR A 52 3.64 -19.03 -25.15
CA THR A 52 2.35 -18.58 -25.70
C THR A 52 2.50 -17.26 -26.45
N THR A 53 1.64 -17.03 -27.44
CA THR A 53 1.50 -15.76 -28.15
C THR A 53 0.54 -14.80 -27.43
N ALA A 54 -0.25 -15.29 -26.48
CA ALA A 54 -1.15 -14.47 -25.67
C ALA A 54 -0.33 -13.69 -24.63
N ARG A 55 0.32 -12.61 -25.05
CA ARG A 55 1.16 -11.75 -24.21
C ARG A 55 0.71 -10.29 -24.34
N ALA A 56 0.81 -9.57 -23.23
CA ALA A 56 0.56 -8.12 -23.16
C ALA A 56 1.85 -7.34 -22.90
N ASP A 57 2.92 -7.74 -23.59
CA ASP A 57 4.27 -7.17 -23.52
C ASP A 57 4.59 -6.20 -24.68
N SER A 58 3.57 -5.82 -25.46
CA SER A 58 3.67 -4.84 -26.55
C SER A 58 2.65 -3.71 -26.40
N LEU A 59 2.83 -2.62 -27.16
CA LEU A 59 1.79 -1.59 -27.31
C LEU A 59 0.52 -2.21 -27.94
N PRO A 60 -0.70 -1.72 -27.60
CA PRO A 60 -1.01 -0.53 -26.81
C PRO A 60 -1.05 -0.76 -25.28
N TYR A 61 -0.75 -1.95 -24.79
CA TYR A 61 -0.87 -2.26 -23.37
C TYR A 61 0.03 -1.36 -22.50
N GLY A 62 -0.51 -0.94 -21.35
CA GLY A 62 0.19 -0.06 -20.43
C GLY A 62 0.32 1.41 -20.85
N ILE A 63 -0.37 1.87 -21.90
CA ILE A 63 -0.31 3.27 -22.37
C ILE A 63 -0.82 4.27 -21.33
N ASP A 64 -1.81 3.90 -20.51
CA ASP A 64 -2.38 4.71 -19.44
C ASP A 64 -1.71 4.41 -18.08
N TYR A 65 -0.76 3.48 -18.02
CA TYR A 65 0.02 3.19 -16.82
C TYR A 65 1.05 4.31 -16.58
N PRO A 66 1.42 4.66 -15.33
CA PRO A 66 2.38 5.74 -15.07
C PRO A 66 3.71 5.63 -15.84
N THR A 67 4.15 4.41 -16.15
CA THR A 67 5.38 4.17 -16.91
C THR A 67 5.21 4.29 -18.42
N HIS A 68 3.97 4.35 -18.94
CA HIS A 68 3.62 4.38 -20.37
C HIS A 68 4.33 3.27 -21.17
N ARG A 69 4.47 2.08 -20.56
CA ARG A 69 5.19 0.92 -21.10
C ARG A 69 4.33 -0.32 -20.91
N PRO A 70 4.44 -1.34 -21.78
CA PRO A 70 3.76 -2.61 -21.59
C PRO A 70 4.08 -3.21 -20.23
N THR A 71 3.02 -3.53 -19.48
CA THR A 71 3.14 -4.01 -18.10
C THR A 71 2.93 -5.52 -17.96
N GLY A 72 2.55 -6.20 -19.04
CA GLY A 72 2.09 -7.60 -19.00
C GLY A 72 0.59 -7.75 -18.66
N ARG A 73 -0.11 -6.65 -18.36
CA ARG A 73 -1.57 -6.64 -18.18
C ARG A 73 -2.27 -6.47 -19.52
N PHE A 74 -3.32 -7.24 -19.75
CA PHE A 74 -4.21 -7.09 -20.93
C PHE A 74 -5.12 -5.86 -20.81
N SER A 75 -4.55 -4.71 -20.48
CA SER A 75 -5.21 -3.42 -20.26
C SER A 75 -4.24 -2.28 -20.59
N ASN A 76 -4.78 -1.08 -20.79
CA ASN A 76 -3.95 0.13 -20.89
C ASN A 76 -3.32 0.51 -19.54
N GLY A 77 -3.82 -0.01 -18.41
CA GLY A 77 -3.39 0.40 -17.08
C GLY A 77 -3.52 -0.70 -16.02
N LEU A 78 -4.12 -0.35 -14.89
CA LEU A 78 -4.37 -1.27 -13.76
C LEU A 78 -5.52 -2.24 -14.09
N ASN A 79 -5.43 -3.45 -13.55
CA ASN A 79 -6.52 -4.42 -13.53
C ASN A 79 -7.22 -4.40 -12.16
N ILE A 80 -8.37 -5.08 -12.05
CA ILE A 80 -9.14 -5.14 -10.80
C ILE A 80 -8.30 -5.57 -9.59
N PRO A 81 -7.42 -6.59 -9.67
CA PRO A 81 -6.56 -6.97 -8.55
C PRO A 81 -5.70 -5.83 -8.02
N ASP A 82 -5.19 -4.95 -8.90
CA ASP A 82 -4.35 -3.84 -8.48
C ASP A 82 -5.13 -2.74 -7.74
N LEU A 83 -6.45 -2.65 -8.00
CA LEU A 83 -7.32 -1.67 -7.34
C LEU A 83 -7.79 -2.13 -5.96
N ILE A 84 -7.84 -3.45 -5.72
CA ILE A 84 -8.36 -4.04 -4.49
C ILE A 84 -7.26 -4.59 -3.56
N SER A 85 -6.01 -4.65 -4.03
CA SER A 85 -4.84 -5.08 -3.26
C SER A 85 -4.33 -4.01 -2.30
#